data_AF-A0A353F044-F1
#
_entry.id   AF-A0A353F044-F1
#
_cell.length_a   1.000
_cell.length_b   1.000
_cell.length_c   1.000
_cell.angle_alpha   90.00
_cell.angle_beta   90.00
_cell.angle_gamma   90.00
#
_symmetry.space_group_name_H-M   'P 1'
#
loop_
_entity.id
_entity.type
_entity.pdbx_description
1 polymer ?
#
loop_
_entity_poly.entity_id
_entity_poly.type
_entity_poly.pdbx_seq_one_letter_code
_entity_poly.pdbx_strand_id
1 'polypeptide(L)'
;MKQIDKSARIGAMLLCLLLVLLSAVGLFGCGTPSEEPKDSDKSDKTGASQETTAEADPKPADITFPMELITEKKMKIVYRQGADTELIDAAKSLRAAIASVFGTEIGFTSDYLRDGSETYCEYEYEILVGETNRKLDAGFQNLRADDYRYGVSGKKLVLLGGSTYASVQAATAFTYDIVLMKKGHGEVFYRSDWDTEKKAEYSIEKLTLNGVDITSYTIVYPKNGSLWESGLAEHLAYRLELWTGRAMTVTDDSTAYADGYELLIGRTNRSAADALAKKAVGEREGVYGAVGKLAVLSGGDCYGICTAAEAFLTLCEGAIDPTSRSVEVTLGEAKTVRPSESVSTMSFNLQSYDLSTARGERAIQMIKAYLPDVLGVQEATVAWTELLNAKLGGYYEMVGELRKDPRSNERTAVLVAKSRLTITEHGTRWLNETNTPGLKSAGSEYVRIFTYAMLRDAVTSHEWLQVNTHLDFASESVQTYEVRLLLDFLHSGYENVPIVLTGDMNAKTNTAAIKLLEKSGLTSATDMTEEKNAMPDIDWIFATADCVKVSLYHECNERLRGGYPSDHFPILAELSFFLPEDGIHHDFGDTLPEVPEGDLQPSEDEDGEGFGPIHRIF
;
A
#
# COMPACT_ATOMS: atom_id res chain seq x y z
N MET A 1 7.96 50.49 -18.40
CA MET A 1 8.65 50.91 -17.15
C MET A 1 9.12 49.65 -16.45
N LYS A 2 10.33 49.17 -16.78
CA LYS A 2 11.54 49.22 -15.93
C LYS A 2 11.35 48.73 -14.48
N GLN A 3 11.78 47.48 -14.28
CA GLN A 3 12.86 47.07 -13.36
C GLN A 3 12.64 47.25 -11.86
N ILE A 4 12.15 46.18 -11.21
CA ILE A 4 12.28 45.86 -9.77
C ILE A 4 12.23 44.32 -9.69
N ASP A 5 13.07 43.54 -9.01
CA ASP A 5 14.43 43.64 -8.50
C ASP A 5 14.84 42.15 -8.29
N LYS A 6 15.83 41.64 -9.04
CA LYS A 6 16.28 40.23 -8.97
C LYS A 6 16.99 39.90 -7.64
N SER A 7 17.21 40.89 -6.76
CA SER A 7 17.84 40.69 -5.46
C SER A 7 16.91 40.14 -4.37
N ALA A 8 15.58 40.22 -4.54
CA ALA A 8 14.62 39.74 -3.54
C ALA A 8 14.46 38.19 -3.51
N ARG A 9 14.74 37.50 -4.63
CA ARG A 9 14.66 36.02 -4.70
C ARG A 9 15.89 35.30 -4.14
N ILE A 10 17.05 35.96 -4.10
CA ILE A 10 18.27 35.40 -3.50
C ILE A 10 18.23 35.55 -1.96
N GLY A 11 17.57 36.59 -1.43
CA GLY A 11 17.36 36.76 0.01
C GLY A 11 16.44 35.72 0.66
N ALA A 12 15.39 35.27 -0.04
CA ALA A 12 14.46 34.26 0.49
C ALA A 12 15.05 32.83 0.48
N MET A 13 15.89 32.50 -0.52
CA MET A 13 16.58 31.20 -0.58
C MET A 13 17.70 31.07 0.47
N LEU A 14 18.38 32.16 0.84
CA LEU A 14 19.36 32.14 1.94
C LEU A 14 18.71 32.12 3.33
N LEU A 15 17.48 32.61 3.49
CA LEU A 15 16.78 32.57 4.78
C LEU A 15 16.19 31.17 5.08
N CYS A 16 15.75 30.43 4.06
CA CYS A 16 15.32 29.03 4.22
C CYS A 16 16.50 28.08 4.48
N LEU A 17 17.70 28.34 3.91
CA LEU A 17 18.89 27.55 4.24
C LEU A 17 19.46 27.86 5.65
N LEU A 18 19.28 29.08 6.17
CA LEU A 18 19.68 29.42 7.54
C LEU A 18 18.70 28.89 8.61
N LEU A 19 17.41 28.73 8.29
CA LEU A 19 16.42 28.18 9.23
C LEU A 19 16.50 26.66 9.39
N VAL A 20 17.05 25.94 8.42
CA VAL A 20 17.34 24.50 8.52
C VAL A 20 18.65 24.22 9.28
N LEU A 21 19.55 25.19 9.39
CA LEU A 21 20.81 25.07 10.14
C LEU A 21 20.73 25.57 11.61
N LEU A 22 19.61 26.17 12.02
CA LEU A 22 19.40 26.67 13.39
C LEU A 22 18.57 25.75 14.31
N SER A 23 18.07 24.62 13.80
CA SER A 23 17.49 23.56 14.65
C SER A 23 18.52 22.55 15.18
N ALA A 24 19.80 22.70 14.81
CA ALA A 24 20.89 21.79 15.22
C ALA A 24 21.90 22.41 16.20
N VAL A 25 21.71 23.65 16.68
CA VAL A 25 22.58 24.23 17.73
C VAL A 25 21.73 25.03 18.72
N GLY A 26 21.40 24.42 19.85
CA GLY A 26 20.66 25.08 20.91
C GLY A 26 20.50 24.25 22.16
N LEU A 27 21.62 23.95 22.84
CA LEU A 27 21.67 23.76 24.31
C LEU A 27 23.14 23.80 24.77
N PHE A 28 23.76 24.98 24.69
CA PHE A 28 24.89 25.34 25.56
C PHE A 28 24.71 26.80 25.96
N GLY A 29 24.09 27.01 27.11
CA GLY A 29 24.08 28.30 27.79
C GLY A 29 25.44 28.54 28.45
N CYS A 30 26.09 29.63 28.06
CA CYS A 30 27.29 30.18 28.68
C CYS A 30 27.11 30.42 30.19
N GLY A 31 28.10 29.97 30.97
CA GLY A 31 28.46 30.56 32.25
C GLY A 31 29.97 30.84 32.26
N THR A 32 30.36 32.10 32.19
CA THR A 32 31.74 32.56 32.31
C THR A 32 32.26 32.42 33.74
N PRO A 33 33.59 32.30 33.95
CA PRO A 33 34.17 31.96 35.24
C PRO A 33 34.36 33.20 36.13
N SER A 34 34.06 33.06 37.43
CA SER A 34 34.52 34.01 38.45
C SER A 34 35.03 33.24 39.68
N GLU A 35 36.35 33.34 39.86
CA GLU A 35 37.14 33.43 41.09
C GLU A 35 36.74 32.60 42.34
N GLU A 36 37.71 31.81 42.83
CA GLU A 36 37.78 31.37 44.23
C GLU A 36 37.74 32.57 45.20
N PRO A 37 37.20 32.36 46.42
CA PRO A 37 38.14 32.30 47.53
C PRO A 37 37.82 31.25 48.60
N LYS A 38 38.84 31.07 49.44
CA LYS A 38 39.07 30.07 50.48
C LYS A 38 38.14 30.13 51.70
N ASP A 39 38.04 28.95 52.31
CA ASP A 39 38.18 28.62 53.74
C ASP A 39 36.97 28.51 54.69
N SER A 40 37.14 27.51 55.57
CA SER A 40 36.57 27.29 56.92
C SER A 40 35.22 26.57 57.13
N ASP A 41 35.35 25.28 57.47
CA ASP A 41 35.09 24.67 58.79
C ASP A 41 33.63 24.38 59.30
N LYS A 42 33.51 23.17 59.87
CA LYS A 42 32.50 22.61 60.81
C LYS A 42 31.12 22.16 60.27
N SER A 43 30.89 20.85 60.13
CA SER A 43 30.40 19.87 61.14
C SER A 43 28.89 19.93 61.38
N ASP A 44 28.14 18.90 60.97
CA ASP A 44 27.71 17.86 61.91
C ASP A 44 27.05 16.64 61.26
N LYS A 45 27.15 15.53 61.97
CA LYS A 45 26.72 14.16 61.63
C LYS A 45 25.20 14.01 61.63
N THR A 46 24.66 13.11 60.81
CA THR A 46 24.03 11.83 61.22
C THR A 46 23.21 11.21 60.09
N GLY A 47 23.16 9.88 60.04
CA GLY A 47 22.13 9.13 59.31
C GLY A 47 22.69 8.15 58.28
N ALA A 48 23.14 6.99 58.75
CA ALA A 48 23.48 5.87 57.89
C ALA A 48 22.20 5.18 57.37
N SER A 49 22.14 4.96 56.06
CA SER A 49 21.40 3.86 55.45
C SER A 49 22.26 3.31 54.32
N GLN A 50 22.71 2.06 54.48
CA GLN A 50 23.41 1.32 53.43
C GLN A 50 22.44 1.07 52.28
N GLU A 51 22.59 1.82 51.20
CA GLU A 51 22.12 1.39 49.87
C GLU A 51 23.23 0.58 49.22
N THR A 52 22.97 -0.70 49.05
CA THR A 52 23.72 -1.56 48.13
C THR A 52 23.52 -1.02 46.73
N THR A 53 24.49 -0.28 46.22
CA THR A 53 24.61 0.03 44.79
C THR A 53 24.78 -1.29 44.05
N ALA A 54 23.75 -1.73 43.34
CA ALA A 54 23.93 -2.66 42.25
C ALA A 54 24.90 -1.98 41.27
N GLU A 55 26.09 -2.57 41.08
CA GLU A 55 26.95 -2.19 39.97
C GLU A 55 26.12 -2.28 38.70
N ALA A 56 25.99 -1.16 37.99
CA ALA A 56 25.48 -1.18 36.63
C ALA A 56 26.35 -2.16 35.84
N ASP A 57 25.72 -3.11 35.14
CA ASP A 57 26.42 -4.02 34.25
C ASP A 57 27.40 -3.21 33.38
N PRO A 58 28.67 -3.63 33.26
CA PRO A 58 29.63 -2.94 32.42
C PRO A 58 29.04 -2.86 31.02
N LYS A 59 28.92 -1.63 30.50
CA LYS A 59 28.47 -1.38 29.13
C LYS A 59 29.32 -2.28 28.21
N PRO A 60 28.71 -3.14 27.37
CA PRO A 60 29.48 -4.03 26.50
C PRO A 60 30.45 -3.20 25.68
N ALA A 61 31.68 -3.70 25.52
CA ALA A 61 32.71 -3.00 24.76
C ALA A 61 32.21 -2.70 23.33
N ASP A 62 32.43 -1.47 22.86
CA ASP A 62 32.04 -1.06 21.52
C ASP A 62 32.75 -1.95 20.49
N ILE A 63 31.99 -2.66 19.65
CA ILE A 63 32.54 -3.49 18.58
C ILE A 63 32.86 -2.58 17.40
N THR A 64 34.10 -2.65 16.92
CA THR A 64 34.56 -1.86 15.78
C THR A 64 35.05 -2.76 14.65
N PHE A 65 34.75 -2.39 13.40
CA PHE A 65 35.28 -3.05 12.21
C PHE A 65 36.41 -2.20 11.64
N PRO A 66 37.66 -2.70 11.59
CA PRO A 66 38.78 -1.98 11.01
C PRO A 66 38.66 -1.80 9.49
N MET A 67 39.21 -0.69 8.99
CA MET A 67 39.28 -0.39 7.56
C MET A 67 40.13 -1.41 6.78
N GLU A 68 41.14 -2.01 7.43
CA GLU A 68 42.04 -2.99 6.84
C GLU A 68 41.30 -4.24 6.38
N LEU A 69 40.16 -4.58 7.01
CA LEU A 69 39.33 -5.71 6.58
C LEU A 69 38.78 -5.52 5.16
N ILE A 70 38.54 -4.28 4.74
CA ILE A 70 38.08 -3.93 3.40
C ILE A 70 39.26 -3.93 2.41
N THR A 71 40.33 -3.20 2.74
CA THR A 71 41.47 -3.01 1.84
C THR A 71 42.27 -4.30 1.61
N GLU A 72 42.35 -5.18 2.62
CA GLU A 72 42.94 -6.52 2.52
C GLU A 72 41.97 -7.58 1.97
N LYS A 73 40.73 -7.18 1.60
CA LYS A 73 39.67 -8.05 1.07
C LYS A 73 39.30 -9.21 2.00
N LYS A 74 39.39 -8.99 3.31
CA LYS A 74 39.04 -9.95 4.36
C LYS A 74 37.56 -9.93 4.75
N MET A 75 36.80 -8.95 4.27
CA MET A 75 35.34 -8.87 4.42
C MET A 75 34.62 -9.15 3.09
N LYS A 76 33.44 -9.75 3.16
CA LYS A 76 32.58 -10.02 1.99
C LYS A 76 31.13 -9.64 2.26
N ILE A 77 30.42 -9.25 1.20
CA ILE A 77 28.96 -9.14 1.20
C ILE A 77 28.37 -10.53 0.92
N VAL A 78 27.42 -10.93 1.75
CA VAL A 78 26.67 -12.19 1.64
C VAL A 78 25.18 -11.89 1.66
N TYR A 79 24.43 -12.53 0.76
CA TYR A 79 22.96 -12.46 0.67
C TYR A 79 22.37 -13.86 0.48
N ARG A 80 21.06 -14.02 0.61
CA ARG A 80 20.40 -15.33 0.44
C ARG A 80 20.53 -15.87 -0.99
N GLN A 81 20.77 -17.16 -1.14
CA GLN A 81 20.58 -17.82 -2.42
C GLN A 81 19.10 -17.73 -2.85
N GLY A 82 18.86 -17.25 -4.07
CA GLY A 82 17.51 -17.04 -4.59
C GLY A 82 16.80 -15.82 -4.01
N ALA A 83 17.55 -14.91 -3.36
CA ALA A 83 17.03 -13.60 -3.00
C ALA A 83 16.42 -12.86 -4.19
N ASP A 84 15.45 -12.00 -3.90
CA ASP A 84 14.83 -11.14 -4.89
C ASP A 84 15.85 -10.21 -5.57
N THR A 85 15.63 -9.95 -6.86
CA THR A 85 16.54 -9.12 -7.67
C THR A 85 16.79 -7.74 -7.05
N GLU A 86 15.76 -7.12 -6.45
CA GLU A 86 15.87 -5.81 -5.79
C GLU A 86 16.86 -5.83 -4.61
N LEU A 87 16.83 -6.88 -3.79
CA LEU A 87 17.77 -7.05 -2.68
C LEU A 87 19.19 -7.26 -3.19
N ILE A 88 19.35 -8.06 -4.24
CA ILE A 88 20.65 -8.29 -4.88
C ILE A 88 21.20 -6.98 -5.45
N ASP A 89 20.38 -6.16 -6.08
CA ASP A 89 20.81 -4.90 -6.68
C ASP A 89 21.13 -3.83 -5.62
N ALA A 90 20.40 -3.80 -4.51
CA ALA A 90 20.76 -3.01 -3.34
C ALA A 90 22.13 -3.43 -2.76
N ALA A 91 22.37 -4.74 -2.63
CA ALA A 91 23.65 -5.27 -2.17
C ALA A 91 24.81 -4.97 -3.13
N LYS A 92 24.57 -5.00 -4.45
CA LYS A 92 25.55 -4.57 -5.46
C LYS A 92 25.84 -3.07 -5.38
N SER A 93 24.82 -2.26 -5.16
CA SER A 93 24.96 -0.80 -5.01
C SER A 93 25.79 -0.45 -3.78
N LEU A 94 25.55 -1.13 -2.66
CA LEU A 94 26.38 -1.06 -1.46
C LEU A 94 27.85 -1.42 -1.78
N ARG A 95 28.07 -2.54 -2.48
CA ARG A 95 29.42 -2.98 -2.89
C ARG A 95 30.13 -1.92 -3.73
N ALA A 96 29.43 -1.32 -4.68
CA ALA A 96 29.97 -0.27 -5.54
C ALA A 96 30.33 1.00 -4.74
N ALA A 97 29.48 1.39 -3.78
CA ALA A 97 29.76 2.50 -2.88
C ALA A 97 31.01 2.24 -2.02
N ILE A 98 31.13 1.05 -1.42
CA ILE A 98 32.33 0.64 -0.68
C ILE A 98 33.58 0.73 -1.57
N ALA A 99 33.52 0.18 -2.79
CA ALA A 99 34.64 0.25 -3.73
C ALA A 99 35.02 1.69 -4.10
N SER A 100 34.02 2.56 -4.29
CA SER A 100 34.23 3.98 -4.59
C SER A 100 34.89 4.74 -3.44
N VAL A 101 34.57 4.40 -2.18
CA VAL A 101 35.10 5.09 -1.00
C VAL A 101 36.50 4.58 -0.63
N PHE A 102 36.74 3.27 -0.73
CA PHE A 102 37.99 2.64 -0.26
C PHE A 102 38.96 2.22 -1.36
N GLY A 103 38.60 2.44 -2.63
CA GLY A 103 39.42 2.10 -3.79
C GLY A 103 39.63 0.59 -3.99
N THR A 104 38.88 -0.25 -3.28
CA THR A 104 39.00 -1.71 -3.34
C THR A 104 37.64 -2.37 -3.37
N GLU A 105 37.45 -3.28 -4.33
CA GLU A 105 36.26 -4.10 -4.41
C GLU A 105 36.36 -5.32 -3.49
N ILE A 106 35.38 -5.50 -2.61
CA ILE A 106 35.27 -6.66 -1.71
C ILE A 106 34.50 -7.81 -2.37
N GLY A 107 34.61 -9.01 -1.79
CA GLY A 107 33.92 -10.20 -2.30
C GLY A 107 32.40 -10.09 -2.16
N PHE A 108 31.67 -10.75 -3.06
CA PHE A 108 30.21 -10.75 -3.14
C PHE A 108 29.74 -12.15 -3.50
N THR A 109 28.88 -12.75 -2.68
CA THR A 109 28.42 -14.13 -2.87
C THR A 109 27.05 -14.34 -2.25
N SER A 110 26.31 -15.34 -2.71
CA SER A 110 25.17 -15.85 -1.94
C SER A 110 25.63 -16.77 -0.80
N ASP A 111 24.74 -17.06 0.12
CA ASP A 111 24.89 -18.03 1.20
C ASP A 111 24.66 -19.49 0.78
N TYR A 112 24.83 -19.78 -0.51
CA TYR A 112 24.62 -21.06 -1.17
C TYR A 112 25.08 -22.26 -0.31
N LEU A 113 24.17 -23.22 -0.13
CA LEU A 113 24.46 -24.53 0.42
C LEU A 113 24.75 -25.50 -0.71
N ARG A 114 25.92 -26.14 -0.67
CA ARG A 114 26.28 -27.19 -1.65
C ARG A 114 25.46 -28.44 -1.39
N ASP A 115 24.98 -29.08 -2.46
CA ASP A 115 24.23 -30.34 -2.36
C ASP A 115 24.94 -31.37 -1.46
N GLY A 116 24.25 -31.83 -0.43
CA GLY A 116 24.77 -32.77 0.57
C GLY A 116 25.64 -32.17 1.68
N SER A 117 25.81 -30.84 1.72
CA SER A 117 26.52 -30.12 2.79
C SER A 117 25.53 -29.59 3.83
N GLU A 118 25.78 -29.88 5.11
CA GLU A 118 25.05 -29.26 6.24
C GLU A 118 25.63 -27.88 6.63
N THR A 119 26.75 -27.49 6.02
CA THR A 119 27.49 -26.27 6.38
C THR A 119 27.67 -25.35 5.18
N TYR A 120 27.43 -24.05 5.37
CA TYR A 120 27.72 -22.97 4.43
C TYR A 120 29.17 -22.48 4.57
N CYS A 121 29.72 -21.86 3.52
CA CYS A 121 30.99 -21.16 3.63
C CYS A 121 30.79 -19.89 4.47
N GLU A 122 31.33 -19.89 5.69
CA GLU A 122 31.31 -18.75 6.59
C GLU A 122 32.67 -18.07 6.65
N TYR A 123 32.69 -16.75 6.41
CA TYR A 123 33.89 -15.94 6.56
C TYR A 123 33.95 -15.32 7.96
N GLU A 124 35.16 -15.05 8.43
CA GLU A 124 35.38 -14.48 9.77
C GLU A 124 34.65 -13.15 9.95
N TYR A 125 34.69 -12.28 8.93
CA TYR A 125 33.94 -11.01 8.88
C TYR A 125 33.10 -10.94 7.60
N GLU A 126 31.81 -10.63 7.76
CA GLU A 126 30.84 -10.56 6.66
C GLU A 126 29.92 -9.35 6.82
N ILE A 127 29.50 -8.77 5.71
CA ILE A 127 28.33 -7.90 5.62
C ILE A 127 27.17 -8.77 5.12
N LEU A 128 26.15 -8.98 5.95
CA LEU A 128 24.97 -9.76 5.61
C LEU A 128 23.88 -8.81 5.11
N VAL A 129 23.31 -9.08 3.94
CA VAL A 129 22.24 -8.28 3.35
C VAL A 129 20.98 -9.14 3.20
N GLY A 130 19.95 -8.80 3.98
CA GLY A 130 18.71 -9.55 4.14
C GLY A 130 18.85 -10.83 4.96
N GLU A 131 17.79 -11.65 4.91
CA GLU A 131 17.74 -12.93 5.62
C GLU A 131 18.74 -13.92 5.02
N THR A 132 19.79 -14.22 5.76
CA THR A 132 20.78 -15.25 5.39
C THR A 132 20.66 -16.45 6.32
N ASN A 133 21.27 -17.57 5.95
CA ASN A 133 21.38 -18.74 6.83
C ASN A 133 22.37 -18.57 8.01
N ARG A 134 22.86 -17.34 8.29
CA ARG A 134 23.74 -17.07 9.43
C ARG A 134 22.92 -16.97 10.71
N LYS A 135 23.45 -17.53 11.79
CA LYS A 135 22.90 -17.30 13.13
C LYS A 135 23.20 -15.87 13.57
N LEU A 136 22.15 -15.15 13.97
CA LEU A 136 22.23 -13.76 14.41
C LEU A 136 21.87 -13.64 15.90
N ASP A 137 22.30 -12.54 16.51
CA ASP A 137 21.93 -12.15 17.87
C ASP A 137 20.43 -11.79 17.96
N ALA A 138 19.88 -11.86 19.16
CA ALA A 138 18.45 -11.66 19.41
C ALA A 138 17.90 -10.29 18.93
N GLY A 139 18.76 -9.27 18.82
CA GLY A 139 18.39 -7.93 18.32
C GLY A 139 18.03 -7.89 16.82
N PHE A 140 18.28 -8.97 16.07
CA PHE A 140 17.88 -9.11 14.67
C PHE A 140 16.66 -10.03 14.48
N GLN A 141 15.97 -10.37 15.57
CA GLN A 141 14.75 -11.18 15.55
C GLN A 141 13.51 -10.29 15.73
N ASN A 142 12.35 -10.77 15.27
CA ASN A 142 11.04 -10.14 15.47
C ASN A 142 10.85 -8.74 14.86
N LEU A 143 11.60 -8.42 13.80
CA LEU A 143 11.32 -7.23 12.99
C LEU A 143 9.94 -7.39 12.34
N ARG A 144 9.09 -6.37 12.43
CA ARG A 144 7.84 -6.33 11.68
C ARG A 144 8.11 -6.05 10.20
N ALA A 145 7.11 -6.29 9.34
CA ALA A 145 7.25 -6.32 7.88
C ALA A 145 8.03 -5.13 7.27
N ASP A 146 7.82 -3.92 7.78
CA ASP A 146 8.47 -2.69 7.33
C ASP A 146 9.54 -2.16 8.31
N ASP A 147 9.83 -2.89 9.39
CA ASP A 147 10.93 -2.58 10.29
C ASP A 147 12.25 -3.03 9.67
N TYR A 148 13.31 -2.24 9.89
CA TYR A 148 14.66 -2.64 9.54
C TYR A 148 15.70 -2.27 10.58
N ARG A 149 16.78 -3.03 10.58
CA ARG A 149 17.95 -2.82 11.43
C ARG A 149 19.21 -3.01 10.62
N TYR A 150 20.18 -2.13 10.86
CA TYR A 150 21.57 -2.47 10.58
C TYR A 150 22.42 -2.35 11.83
N GLY A 151 23.37 -3.27 11.99
CA GLY A 151 24.22 -3.27 13.16
C GLY A 151 25.10 -4.50 13.27
N VAL A 152 25.78 -4.64 14.40
CA VAL A 152 26.71 -5.75 14.63
C VAL A 152 26.02 -6.96 15.24
N SER A 153 26.30 -8.14 14.69
CA SER A 153 26.07 -9.41 15.38
C SER A 153 27.36 -10.23 15.40
N GLY A 154 28.02 -10.32 16.56
CA GLY A 154 29.36 -10.88 16.69
C GLY A 154 30.38 -10.23 15.73
N LYS A 155 30.86 -10.97 14.73
CA LYS A 155 31.77 -10.48 13.67
C LYS A 155 31.05 -10.16 12.35
N LYS A 156 29.73 -10.07 12.36
CA LYS A 156 28.89 -9.81 11.19
C LYS A 156 28.33 -8.40 11.29
N LEU A 157 28.39 -7.67 10.19
CA LEU A 157 27.63 -6.44 10.02
C LEU A 157 26.35 -6.81 9.27
N VAL A 158 25.21 -6.71 9.92
CA VAL A 158 23.93 -7.24 9.43
C VAL A 158 23.08 -6.08 8.97
N LEU A 159 22.52 -6.17 7.77
CA LEU A 159 21.54 -5.23 7.20
C LEU A 159 20.26 -6.04 6.92
N LEU A 160 19.29 -6.00 7.83
CA LEU A 160 18.14 -6.90 7.82
C LEU A 160 16.85 -6.13 8.07
N GLY A 161 15.79 -6.47 7.35
CA GLY A 161 14.43 -6.03 7.63
C GLY A 161 13.47 -7.20 7.81
N GLY A 162 12.27 -6.92 8.33
CA GLY A 162 11.21 -7.94 8.48
C GLY A 162 10.60 -8.39 7.15
N SER A 163 10.99 -7.78 6.04
CA SER A 163 10.69 -8.20 4.67
C SER A 163 11.90 -7.98 3.74
N THR A 164 11.84 -8.51 2.52
CA THR A 164 12.82 -8.20 1.46
C THR A 164 12.97 -6.70 1.27
N TYR A 165 11.85 -5.98 1.22
CA TYR A 165 11.89 -4.53 1.04
C TYR A 165 12.59 -3.83 2.20
N ALA A 166 12.22 -4.16 3.45
CA ALA A 166 12.81 -3.52 4.60
C ALA A 166 14.33 -3.82 4.67
N SER A 167 14.75 -5.00 4.18
CA SER A 167 16.17 -5.33 4.00
C SER A 167 16.85 -4.49 2.91
N VAL A 168 16.17 -4.18 1.80
CA VAL A 168 16.64 -3.21 0.80
C VAL A 168 16.82 -1.82 1.43
N GLN A 169 15.89 -1.39 2.28
CA GLN A 169 16.03 -0.12 3.01
C GLN A 169 17.20 -0.13 3.98
N ALA A 170 17.40 -1.23 4.72
CA ALA A 170 18.57 -1.38 5.60
C ALA A 170 19.88 -1.21 4.81
N ALA A 171 19.98 -1.87 3.65
CA ALA A 171 21.16 -1.77 2.78
C ALA A 171 21.36 -0.36 2.21
N THR A 172 20.27 0.28 1.79
CA THR A 172 20.28 1.64 1.23
C THR A 172 20.67 2.67 2.29
N ALA A 173 20.00 2.64 3.45
CA ALA A 173 20.30 3.52 4.58
C ALA A 173 21.74 3.35 5.05
N PHE A 174 22.21 2.11 5.23
CA PHE A 174 23.60 1.85 5.59
C PHE A 174 24.59 2.40 4.54
N THR A 175 24.28 2.26 3.25
CA THR A 175 25.11 2.81 2.18
C THR A 175 25.25 4.34 2.32
N TYR A 176 24.15 5.06 2.51
CA TYR A 176 24.18 6.51 2.67
C TYR A 176 24.79 6.93 4.01
N ASP A 177 24.19 6.50 5.11
CA ASP A 177 24.48 7.00 6.45
C ASP A 177 25.86 6.59 6.95
N ILE A 178 26.34 5.41 6.54
CA ILE A 178 27.61 4.87 7.00
C ILE A 178 28.67 5.00 5.91
N VAL A 179 28.47 4.36 4.76
CA VAL A 179 29.55 4.26 3.75
C VAL A 179 29.87 5.63 3.14
N LEU A 180 28.85 6.41 2.77
CA LEU A 180 29.04 7.69 2.08
C LEU A 180 29.22 8.88 3.04
N MET A 181 28.44 8.94 4.13
CA MET A 181 28.39 10.09 5.02
C MET A 181 29.39 10.02 6.18
N LYS A 182 29.68 8.82 6.70
CA LYS A 182 30.68 8.61 7.76
C LYS A 182 32.07 8.23 7.20
N LYS A 183 32.35 8.58 5.95
CA LYS A 183 33.69 8.41 5.38
C LYS A 183 34.72 9.25 6.16
N GLY A 184 35.84 8.63 6.55
CA GLY A 184 36.98 9.36 7.13
C GLY A 184 37.17 9.24 8.66
N HIS A 185 36.52 8.30 9.35
CA HIS A 185 36.79 7.99 10.76
C HIS A 185 38.13 7.25 11.02
N GLY A 186 39.19 7.62 10.29
CA GLY A 186 40.54 7.04 10.46
C GLY A 186 40.62 5.56 10.05
N GLU A 187 41.19 4.72 10.92
CA GLU A 187 41.40 3.27 10.72
C GLU A 187 40.13 2.43 10.98
N VAL A 188 38.98 3.05 11.25
CA VAL A 188 37.73 2.35 11.59
C VAL A 188 36.66 2.52 10.51
N PHE A 189 36.13 1.40 10.01
CA PHE A 189 35.03 1.34 9.04
C PHE A 189 33.65 1.47 9.70
N TYR A 190 33.43 0.76 10.80
CA TYR A 190 32.14 0.72 11.51
C TYR A 190 32.33 0.61 13.01
N ARG A 191 31.37 1.13 13.78
CA ARG A 191 31.32 1.03 15.24
C ARG A 191 29.90 0.65 15.67
N SER A 192 29.76 -0.19 16.69
CA SER A 192 28.45 -0.66 17.19
C SER A 192 27.57 0.44 17.79
N ASP A 193 28.14 1.59 18.16
CA ASP A 193 27.35 2.77 18.54
C ASP A 193 26.70 3.47 17.33
N TRP A 194 26.96 2.99 16.11
CA TRP A 194 26.25 3.37 14.89
C TRP A 194 25.18 2.36 14.47
N ASP A 195 24.89 1.36 15.30
CA ASP A 195 23.74 0.48 15.09
C ASP A 195 22.47 1.33 14.99
N THR A 196 21.65 1.05 13.97
CA THR A 196 20.39 1.75 13.74
C THR A 196 19.26 0.74 13.63
N GLU A 197 18.17 1.01 14.31
CA GLU A 197 16.90 0.32 14.14
C GLU A 197 15.83 1.35 13.77
N LYS A 198 15.14 1.10 12.67
CA LYS A 198 14.01 1.89 12.19
C LYS A 198 12.75 1.04 12.33
N LYS A 199 11.82 1.51 13.15
CA LYS A 199 10.48 0.93 13.27
C LYS A 199 9.52 1.69 12.38
N ALA A 200 8.70 0.96 11.64
CA ALA A 200 7.59 1.55 10.91
C ALA A 200 6.39 1.78 11.84
N GLU A 201 5.44 2.60 11.39
CA GLU A 201 4.18 2.80 12.10
C GLU A 201 3.12 1.85 11.54
N TYR A 202 2.39 1.17 12.42
CA TYR A 202 1.35 0.21 12.05
C TYR A 202 0.05 0.51 12.77
N SER A 203 -1.09 0.51 12.06
CA SER A 203 -2.40 0.90 12.60
C SER A 203 -2.76 0.23 13.94
N ILE A 204 -2.31 -1.00 14.16
CA ILE A 204 -2.53 -1.80 15.36
C ILE A 204 -1.20 -2.28 15.94
N GLU A 205 -0.84 -1.83 17.13
CA GLU A 205 0.39 -2.25 17.82
C GLU A 205 0.28 -3.65 18.42
N LYS A 206 -0.91 -4.00 18.90
CA LYS A 206 -1.21 -5.29 19.52
C LYS A 206 -2.62 -5.72 19.18
N LEU A 207 -2.76 -6.90 18.58
CA LEU A 207 -4.06 -7.52 18.28
C LEU A 207 -4.16 -8.85 19.01
N THR A 208 -5.16 -8.98 19.88
CA THR A 208 -5.47 -10.22 20.58
C THR A 208 -6.87 -10.71 20.22
N LEU A 209 -6.97 -12.02 20.01
CA LEU A 209 -8.22 -12.73 19.73
C LEU A 209 -8.48 -13.73 20.86
N ASN A 210 -9.55 -13.52 21.61
CA ASN A 210 -9.88 -14.26 22.83
C ASN A 210 -8.73 -14.26 23.84
N GLY A 211 -8.09 -13.11 24.04
CA GLY A 211 -6.96 -12.91 24.96
C GLY A 211 -5.63 -13.51 24.50
N VAL A 212 -5.54 -14.00 23.25
CA VAL A 212 -4.34 -14.63 22.68
C VAL A 212 -3.82 -13.78 21.54
N ASP A 213 -2.51 -13.57 21.46
CA ASP A 213 -1.90 -12.79 20.38
C ASP A 213 -2.27 -13.40 19.02
N ILE A 214 -2.72 -12.57 18.07
CA ILE A 214 -3.22 -13.04 16.79
C ILE A 214 -2.18 -13.87 16.04
N THR A 215 -0.89 -13.58 16.18
CA THR A 215 0.18 -14.34 15.52
C THR A 215 0.36 -15.75 16.07
N SER A 216 -0.27 -16.07 17.20
CA SER A 216 -0.35 -17.44 17.71
C SER A 216 -1.42 -18.27 16.98
N TYR A 217 -2.30 -17.64 16.20
CA TYR A 217 -3.28 -18.32 15.36
C TYR A 217 -2.67 -18.68 14.00
N THR A 218 -2.97 -19.89 13.53
CA THR A 218 -2.78 -20.28 12.13
C THR A 218 -4.11 -20.13 11.39
N ILE A 219 -4.11 -19.44 10.25
CA ILE A 219 -5.28 -19.33 9.37
C ILE A 219 -5.39 -20.61 8.55
N VAL A 220 -6.51 -21.31 8.65
CA VAL A 220 -6.71 -22.63 8.03
C VAL A 220 -7.92 -22.61 7.11
N TYR A 221 -7.73 -23.05 5.86
CA TYR A 221 -8.81 -23.18 4.86
C TYR A 221 -8.97 -24.64 4.39
N PRO A 222 -10.14 -25.03 3.83
CA PRO A 222 -10.36 -26.38 3.33
C PRO A 222 -9.48 -26.72 2.12
N LYS A 223 -8.70 -27.81 2.19
CA LYS A 223 -7.83 -28.26 1.08
C LYS A 223 -8.57 -28.56 -0.21
N ASN A 224 -9.75 -29.16 -0.07
CA ASN A 224 -10.63 -29.48 -1.19
C ASN A 224 -11.76 -28.45 -1.33
N GLY A 225 -11.58 -27.26 -0.75
CA GLY A 225 -12.49 -26.13 -0.93
C GLY A 225 -12.39 -25.54 -2.34
N SER A 226 -13.15 -24.48 -2.56
CA SER A 226 -12.99 -23.68 -3.77
C SER A 226 -11.73 -22.82 -3.68
N LEU A 227 -11.28 -22.29 -4.82
CA LEU A 227 -10.16 -21.31 -4.85
C LEU A 227 -10.45 -20.05 -4.01
N TRP A 228 -11.72 -19.81 -3.66
CA TRP A 228 -12.15 -18.66 -2.87
C TRP A 228 -11.73 -18.76 -1.41
N GLU A 229 -11.86 -19.91 -0.76
CA GLU A 229 -11.49 -20.01 0.67
C GLU A 229 -9.99 -19.81 0.87
N SER A 230 -9.15 -20.36 -0.01
CA SER A 230 -7.71 -20.10 0.01
C SER A 230 -7.39 -18.63 -0.29
N GLY A 231 -8.09 -18.02 -1.26
CA GLY A 231 -7.89 -16.61 -1.60
C GLY A 231 -8.28 -15.67 -0.44
N LEU A 232 -9.37 -15.98 0.25
CA LEU A 232 -9.86 -15.22 1.40
C LEU A 232 -8.96 -15.39 2.62
N ALA A 233 -8.42 -16.59 2.87
CA ALA A 233 -7.46 -16.83 3.93
C ALA A 233 -6.18 -16.00 3.74
N GLU A 234 -5.63 -15.97 2.52
CA GLU A 234 -4.50 -15.13 2.15
C GLU A 234 -4.82 -13.63 2.27
N HIS A 235 -6.02 -13.22 1.87
CA HIS A 235 -6.50 -11.84 2.02
C HIS A 235 -6.55 -11.41 3.49
N LEU A 236 -7.17 -12.24 4.35
CA LEU A 236 -7.28 -11.97 5.78
C LEU A 236 -5.90 -11.91 6.44
N ALA A 237 -5.01 -12.83 6.11
CA ALA A 237 -3.63 -12.82 6.57
C ALA A 237 -2.94 -11.50 6.22
N TYR A 238 -3.12 -11.05 4.98
CA TYR A 238 -2.52 -9.82 4.48
C TYR A 238 -3.08 -8.55 5.15
N ARG A 239 -4.40 -8.46 5.38
CA ARG A 239 -4.99 -7.34 6.17
C ARG A 239 -4.38 -7.25 7.57
N LEU A 240 -4.30 -8.39 8.25
CA LEU A 240 -3.75 -8.47 9.60
C LEU A 240 -2.26 -8.09 9.61
N GLU A 241 -1.49 -8.53 8.62
CA GLU A 241 -0.08 -8.14 8.46
C GLU A 241 0.07 -6.64 8.23
N LEU A 242 -0.77 -6.02 7.38
CA LEU A 242 -0.70 -4.57 7.17
C LEU A 242 -0.99 -3.78 8.44
N TRP A 243 -2.01 -4.18 9.19
CA TRP A 243 -2.34 -3.48 10.43
C TRP A 243 -1.32 -3.67 11.53
N THR A 244 -0.71 -4.85 11.62
CA THR A 244 0.13 -5.22 12.78
C THR A 244 1.62 -5.27 12.48
N GLY A 245 1.98 -5.25 11.20
CA GLY A 245 3.32 -5.56 10.71
C GLY A 245 3.74 -7.01 10.90
N ARG A 246 2.83 -7.92 11.29
CA ARG A 246 3.16 -9.30 11.62
C ARG A 246 2.55 -10.28 10.62
N ALA A 247 3.40 -11.04 9.94
CA ALA A 247 2.97 -12.11 9.05
C ALA A 247 2.22 -13.20 9.82
N MET A 248 1.10 -13.64 9.25
CA MET A 248 0.29 -14.75 9.76
C MET A 248 0.69 -16.05 9.06
N THR A 249 0.58 -17.18 9.77
CA THR A 249 0.73 -18.50 9.13
C THR A 249 -0.59 -18.86 8.44
N VAL A 250 -0.53 -19.23 7.16
CA VAL A 250 -1.69 -19.67 6.37
C VAL A 250 -1.44 -21.07 5.82
N THR A 251 -2.43 -21.96 5.92
CA THR A 251 -2.30 -23.35 5.44
C THR A 251 -3.65 -24.00 5.15
N ASP A 252 -3.62 -25.15 4.46
CA ASP A 252 -4.81 -25.96 4.23
C ASP A 252 -5.07 -26.91 5.43
N ASP A 253 -6.29 -27.45 5.50
CA ASP A 253 -6.73 -28.31 6.60
C ASP A 253 -6.14 -29.74 6.60
N SER A 254 -5.23 -30.08 5.68
CA SER A 254 -4.56 -31.38 5.67
C SER A 254 -3.50 -31.53 6.76
N THR A 255 -3.01 -30.43 7.32
CA THR A 255 -2.14 -30.44 8.50
C THR A 255 -2.99 -30.22 9.74
N ALA A 256 -2.96 -31.17 10.69
CA ALA A 256 -3.64 -31.02 11.97
C ALA A 256 -2.69 -30.39 13.00
N TYR A 257 -2.97 -29.17 13.45
CA TYR A 257 -2.21 -28.51 14.52
C TYR A 257 -2.81 -28.92 15.86
N ALA A 258 -2.42 -30.10 16.35
CA ALA A 258 -3.02 -30.72 17.53
C ALA A 258 -3.02 -29.85 18.81
N ASP A 259 -2.16 -28.82 18.90
CA ASP A 259 -2.03 -27.96 20.07
C ASP A 259 -2.06 -26.43 19.79
N GLY A 260 -2.26 -26.01 18.54
CA GLY A 260 -2.24 -24.61 18.12
C GLY A 260 -3.60 -23.90 18.23
N TYR A 261 -3.59 -22.56 18.17
CA TYR A 261 -4.80 -21.79 17.90
C TYR A 261 -5.04 -21.75 16.39
N GLU A 262 -6.27 -21.99 15.93
CA GLU A 262 -6.61 -21.97 14.51
C GLU A 262 -7.72 -20.94 14.25
N LEU A 263 -7.57 -20.13 13.20
CA LEU A 263 -8.60 -19.27 12.64
C LEU A 263 -9.11 -19.91 11.34
N LEU A 264 -10.26 -20.58 11.44
CA LEU A 264 -10.81 -21.42 10.39
C LEU A 264 -11.62 -20.58 9.41
N ILE A 265 -11.32 -20.69 8.12
CA ILE A 265 -12.02 -20.04 7.02
C ILE A 265 -12.84 -21.09 6.26
N GLY A 266 -14.16 -20.92 6.24
CA GLY A 266 -15.08 -21.83 5.55
C GLY A 266 -15.32 -23.14 6.28
N ARG A 267 -15.62 -24.20 5.51
CA ARG A 267 -15.95 -25.53 6.05
C ARG A 267 -14.73 -26.44 6.03
N THR A 268 -13.79 -26.20 6.95
CA THR A 268 -12.64 -27.07 7.15
C THR A 268 -13.07 -28.44 7.70
N ASN A 269 -12.19 -29.43 7.63
CA ASN A 269 -12.41 -30.77 8.18
C ASN A 269 -12.43 -30.82 9.73
N ARG A 270 -12.41 -29.66 10.42
CA ARG A 270 -12.57 -29.58 11.87
C ARG A 270 -14.04 -29.64 12.23
N SER A 271 -14.41 -30.54 13.14
CA SER A 271 -15.79 -30.73 13.56
C SER A 271 -16.44 -29.46 14.14
N ALA A 272 -15.66 -28.56 14.75
CA ALA A 272 -16.13 -27.28 15.24
C ALA A 272 -16.53 -26.31 14.12
N ALA A 273 -15.78 -26.27 13.00
CA ALA A 273 -16.13 -25.46 11.85
C ALA A 273 -17.44 -25.93 11.20
N ASP A 274 -17.59 -27.25 11.02
CA ASP A 274 -18.81 -27.84 10.47
C ASP A 274 -20.04 -27.59 11.36
N ALA A 275 -19.90 -27.70 12.69
CA ALA A 275 -20.98 -27.43 13.62
C ALA A 275 -21.43 -25.95 13.64
N LEU A 276 -20.48 -25.02 13.49
CA LEU A 276 -20.76 -23.59 13.43
C LEU A 276 -21.32 -23.16 12.08
N ALA A 277 -20.74 -23.63 10.98
CA ALA A 277 -21.20 -23.33 9.62
C ALA A 277 -22.67 -23.71 9.39
N LYS A 278 -23.14 -24.79 10.03
CA LYS A 278 -24.55 -25.23 9.99
C LYS A 278 -25.54 -24.23 10.60
N LYS A 279 -25.07 -23.20 11.33
CA LYS A 279 -25.91 -22.14 11.91
C LYS A 279 -26.15 -20.96 10.96
N ALA A 280 -25.36 -20.81 9.89
CA ALA A 280 -25.64 -19.87 8.81
C ALA A 280 -26.60 -20.52 7.81
N VAL A 281 -27.88 -20.12 7.86
CA VAL A 281 -28.96 -20.78 7.11
C VAL A 281 -29.58 -19.92 6.01
N GLY A 282 -29.32 -18.60 5.99
CA GLY A 282 -29.73 -17.71 4.90
C GLY A 282 -28.73 -17.63 3.75
N GLU A 283 -29.20 -17.24 2.57
CA GLU A 283 -28.37 -16.93 1.40
C GLU A 283 -27.38 -15.82 1.75
N ARG A 284 -26.09 -16.01 1.48
CA ARG A 284 -25.00 -15.06 1.79
C ARG A 284 -24.85 -14.71 3.28
N GLU A 285 -25.56 -15.37 4.20
CA GLU A 285 -25.35 -15.16 5.63
C GLU A 285 -24.03 -15.81 6.05
N GLY A 286 -23.22 -15.04 6.77
CA GLY A 286 -22.01 -15.51 7.43
C GLY A 286 -22.26 -15.90 8.88
N VAL A 287 -21.33 -16.62 9.46
CA VAL A 287 -21.28 -16.91 10.89
C VAL A 287 -19.86 -16.83 11.38
N TYR A 288 -19.66 -16.17 12.51
CA TYR A 288 -18.40 -16.24 13.25
C TYR A 288 -18.61 -16.72 14.68
N GLY A 289 -17.58 -17.28 15.29
CA GLY A 289 -17.59 -17.67 16.70
C GLY A 289 -16.31 -18.39 17.10
N ALA A 290 -16.24 -18.87 18.34
CA ALA A 290 -15.13 -19.70 18.77
C ALA A 290 -15.56 -20.93 19.59
N VAL A 291 -14.77 -22.00 19.50
CA VAL A 291 -14.88 -23.22 20.31
C VAL A 291 -13.48 -23.62 20.76
N GLY A 292 -13.18 -23.42 22.04
CA GLY A 292 -11.86 -23.70 22.59
C GLY A 292 -10.78 -22.83 21.91
N LYS A 293 -9.80 -23.47 21.28
CA LYS A 293 -8.70 -22.80 20.55
C LYS A 293 -9.03 -22.48 19.08
N LEU A 294 -10.26 -22.77 18.64
CA LEU A 294 -10.69 -22.61 17.26
C LEU A 294 -11.57 -21.36 17.15
N ALA A 295 -11.12 -20.35 16.44
CA ALA A 295 -11.97 -19.28 15.92
C ALA A 295 -12.45 -19.68 14.53
N VAL A 296 -13.70 -19.38 14.18
CA VAL A 296 -14.33 -19.84 12.94
C VAL A 296 -15.02 -18.69 12.26
N LEU A 297 -14.75 -18.50 10.97
CA LEU A 297 -15.42 -17.59 10.05
C LEU A 297 -15.95 -18.45 8.89
N SER A 298 -17.28 -18.61 8.79
CA SER A 298 -17.88 -19.57 7.86
C SER A 298 -19.23 -19.10 7.32
N GLY A 299 -19.83 -19.89 6.43
CA GLY A 299 -21.08 -19.55 5.76
C GLY A 299 -21.78 -20.75 5.09
N GLY A 300 -23.00 -20.50 4.61
CA GLY A 300 -23.78 -21.47 3.82
C GLY A 300 -23.17 -21.74 2.44
N ASP A 301 -22.57 -20.70 1.86
CA ASP A 301 -21.93 -20.62 0.55
C ASP A 301 -20.63 -19.80 0.66
N CYS A 302 -19.89 -19.60 -0.45
CA CYS A 302 -18.65 -18.82 -0.44
C CYS A 302 -18.85 -17.35 -0.05
N TYR A 303 -20.03 -16.78 -0.32
CA TYR A 303 -20.34 -15.38 -0.05
C TYR A 303 -20.54 -15.14 1.43
N GLY A 304 -21.26 -16.03 2.12
CA GLY A 304 -21.37 -16.00 3.58
C GLY A 304 -20.03 -16.14 4.29
N ILE A 305 -19.09 -16.91 3.73
CA ILE A 305 -17.72 -16.99 4.28
C ILE A 305 -17.02 -15.62 4.17
N CYS A 306 -17.12 -14.93 3.02
CA CYS A 306 -16.61 -13.57 2.86
C CYS A 306 -17.25 -12.60 3.87
N THR A 307 -18.58 -12.63 4.00
CA THR A 307 -19.32 -11.82 4.97
C THR A 307 -18.85 -12.04 6.41
N ALA A 308 -18.54 -13.28 6.80
CA ALA A 308 -18.00 -13.58 8.12
C ALA A 308 -16.57 -13.03 8.31
N ALA A 309 -15.74 -13.09 7.27
CA ALA A 309 -14.38 -12.54 7.28
C ALA A 309 -14.38 -11.02 7.35
N GLU A 310 -15.20 -10.35 6.55
CA GLU A 310 -15.41 -8.90 6.60
C GLU A 310 -15.90 -8.47 7.98
N ALA A 311 -16.91 -9.16 8.54
CA ALA A 311 -17.40 -8.86 9.88
C ALA A 311 -16.30 -8.99 10.94
N PHE A 312 -15.39 -9.95 10.81
CA PHE A 312 -14.24 -10.08 11.70
C PHE A 312 -13.24 -8.92 11.55
N LEU A 313 -12.97 -8.47 10.32
CA LEU A 313 -12.13 -7.30 10.07
C LEU A 313 -12.78 -6.02 10.65
N THR A 314 -14.08 -5.82 10.45
CA THR A 314 -14.83 -4.70 11.04
C THR A 314 -14.81 -4.74 12.57
N LEU A 315 -14.88 -5.93 13.18
CA LEU A 315 -14.71 -6.08 14.64
C LEU A 315 -13.31 -5.64 15.09
N CYS A 316 -12.28 -5.97 14.33
CA CYS A 316 -10.91 -5.53 14.63
C CYS A 316 -10.80 -4.00 14.53
N GLU A 317 -11.24 -3.40 13.42
CA GLU A 317 -11.18 -1.95 13.18
C GLU A 317 -11.98 -1.15 14.22
N GLY A 318 -13.22 -1.58 14.49
CA GLY A 318 -14.09 -0.91 15.46
C GLY A 318 -13.61 -1.04 16.92
N ALA A 319 -12.66 -1.94 17.20
CA ALA A 319 -12.09 -2.15 18.53
C ALA A 319 -10.72 -1.47 18.72
N ILE A 320 -10.25 -0.68 17.75
CA ILE A 320 -8.99 0.05 17.86
C ILE A 320 -9.10 1.11 18.97
N ASP A 321 -8.32 0.94 20.04
CA ASP A 321 -8.07 2.03 20.99
C ASP A 321 -7.21 3.11 20.31
N PRO A 322 -7.71 4.34 20.15
CA PRO A 322 -7.00 5.39 19.38
C PRO A 322 -5.72 5.87 20.08
N THR A 323 -5.52 5.57 21.36
CA THR A 323 -4.36 5.99 22.15
C THR A 323 -3.28 4.91 22.16
N SER A 324 -3.66 3.68 22.51
CA SER A 324 -2.71 2.56 22.63
C SER A 324 -2.52 1.80 21.31
N ARG A 325 -3.41 1.98 20.33
CA ARG A 325 -3.49 1.19 19.10
C ARG A 325 -3.59 -0.32 19.39
N SER A 326 -4.17 -0.68 20.53
CA SER A 326 -4.41 -2.08 20.90
C SER A 326 -5.84 -2.49 20.56
N VAL A 327 -5.99 -3.71 20.06
CA VAL A 327 -7.26 -4.33 19.71
C VAL A 327 -7.42 -5.63 20.47
N GLU A 328 -8.56 -5.80 21.14
CA GLU A 328 -9.01 -7.09 21.67
C GLU A 328 -10.33 -7.46 21.00
N VAL A 329 -10.34 -8.60 20.30
CA VAL A 329 -11.55 -9.17 19.72
C VAL A 329 -11.92 -10.42 20.51
N THR A 330 -13.15 -10.47 21.00
CA THR A 330 -13.69 -11.66 21.67
C THR A 330 -14.77 -12.32 20.81
N LEU A 331 -14.46 -13.52 20.31
CA LEU A 331 -15.42 -14.41 19.65
C LEU A 331 -15.91 -15.45 20.66
N GLY A 332 -17.17 -15.30 21.08
CA GLY A 332 -17.84 -16.23 21.99
C GLY A 332 -18.72 -17.22 21.22
N GLU A 333 -19.98 -17.33 21.65
CA GLU A 333 -20.98 -18.12 20.94
C GLU A 333 -21.15 -17.65 19.48
N ALA A 334 -21.61 -18.58 18.64
CA ALA A 334 -21.86 -18.34 17.23
C ALA A 334 -22.78 -17.13 17.01
N LYS A 335 -22.34 -16.17 16.20
CA LYS A 335 -23.15 -15.04 15.75
C LYS A 335 -23.28 -15.08 14.24
N THR A 336 -24.52 -15.03 13.77
CA THR A 336 -24.84 -14.86 12.35
C THR A 336 -24.65 -13.39 11.97
N VAL A 337 -24.06 -13.16 10.80
CA VAL A 337 -23.86 -11.85 10.21
C VAL A 337 -24.41 -11.82 8.79
N ARG A 338 -24.82 -10.64 8.37
CA ARG A 338 -25.31 -10.37 7.01
C ARG A 338 -24.33 -9.47 6.28
N PRO A 339 -24.25 -9.55 4.95
CA PRO A 339 -23.42 -8.65 4.17
C PRO A 339 -23.88 -7.20 4.39
N SER A 340 -22.93 -6.27 4.31
CA SER A 340 -23.21 -4.85 4.35
C SER A 340 -24.16 -4.44 3.22
N GLU A 341 -25.04 -3.47 3.47
CA GLU A 341 -25.82 -2.84 2.40
C GLU A 341 -24.98 -1.85 1.59
N SER A 342 -23.88 -1.32 2.16
CA SER A 342 -22.95 -0.44 1.45
C SER A 342 -22.04 -1.23 0.50
N VAL A 343 -21.78 -0.70 -0.70
CA VAL A 343 -20.92 -1.24 -1.75
C VAL A 343 -19.64 -0.40 -1.83
N SER A 344 -18.48 -1.05 -1.89
CA SER A 344 -17.21 -0.34 -2.04
C SER A 344 -16.79 -0.23 -3.52
N THR A 345 -16.34 0.96 -3.94
CA THR A 345 -15.79 1.18 -5.29
C THR A 345 -14.39 1.78 -5.21
N MET A 346 -13.46 1.30 -6.04
CA MET A 346 -12.09 1.80 -6.13
C MET A 346 -11.74 2.21 -7.56
N SER A 347 -11.00 3.32 -7.70
CA SER A 347 -10.27 3.68 -8.93
C SER A 347 -8.77 3.50 -8.71
N PHE A 348 -8.07 2.86 -9.64
CA PHE A 348 -6.64 2.62 -9.51
C PHE A 348 -5.89 2.60 -10.86
N ASN A 349 -5.13 3.65 -11.16
CA ASN A 349 -4.22 3.66 -12.30
C ASN A 349 -2.98 2.80 -11.97
N LEU A 350 -2.75 1.75 -12.77
CA LEU A 350 -1.73 0.73 -12.51
C LEU A 350 -0.34 1.08 -13.05
N GLN A 351 -0.19 2.18 -13.79
CA GLN A 351 1.02 2.53 -14.53
C GLN A 351 1.41 1.46 -15.56
N SER A 352 1.30 1.82 -16.84
CA SER A 352 1.42 0.91 -17.99
C SER A 352 2.81 0.29 -18.16
N TYR A 353 3.86 1.07 -17.95
CA TYR A 353 5.25 0.64 -18.07
C TYR A 353 5.81 0.13 -16.73
N ASP A 354 6.94 -0.58 -16.78
CA ASP A 354 7.68 -1.05 -15.58
C ASP A 354 6.94 -2.07 -14.69
N LEU A 355 6.16 -3.01 -15.25
CA LEU A 355 5.61 -4.13 -14.46
C LEU A 355 6.73 -5.08 -14.02
N SER A 356 7.41 -4.74 -12.92
CA SER A 356 8.32 -5.62 -12.20
C SER A 356 7.53 -6.60 -11.32
N THR A 357 8.11 -7.76 -11.00
CA THR A 357 7.47 -8.74 -10.11
C THR A 357 7.08 -8.10 -8.78
N ALA A 358 7.97 -7.31 -8.17
CA ALA A 358 7.73 -6.67 -6.89
C ALA A 358 6.63 -5.61 -6.97
N ARG A 359 6.59 -4.80 -8.03
CA ARG A 359 5.53 -3.79 -8.22
C ARG A 359 4.18 -4.45 -8.47
N GLY A 360 4.15 -5.49 -9.32
CA GLY A 360 2.96 -6.31 -9.54
C GLY A 360 2.44 -6.91 -8.24
N GLU A 361 3.31 -7.46 -7.40
CA GLU A 361 2.93 -7.98 -6.08
C GLU A 361 2.35 -6.90 -5.17
N ARG A 362 2.97 -5.71 -5.12
CA ARG A 362 2.44 -4.57 -4.35
C ARG A 362 1.07 -4.13 -4.83
N ALA A 363 0.82 -4.03 -6.13
CA ALA A 363 -0.49 -3.65 -6.66
C ALA A 363 -1.57 -4.70 -6.34
N ILE A 364 -1.27 -5.98 -6.52
CA ILE A 364 -2.18 -7.06 -6.15
C ILE A 364 -2.46 -7.06 -4.65
N GLN A 365 -1.42 -6.79 -3.85
CA GLN A 365 -1.55 -6.64 -2.42
C GLN A 365 -2.42 -5.45 -2.04
N MET A 366 -2.27 -4.29 -2.68
CA MET A 366 -3.10 -3.12 -2.44
C MET A 366 -4.58 -3.41 -2.72
N ILE A 367 -4.85 -4.02 -3.87
CA ILE A 367 -6.22 -4.42 -4.22
C ILE A 367 -6.75 -5.45 -3.23
N LYS A 368 -5.94 -6.41 -2.79
CA LYS A 368 -6.33 -7.33 -1.73
C LYS A 368 -6.48 -6.63 -0.39
N ALA A 369 -5.74 -5.57 -0.07
CA ALA A 369 -5.88 -4.88 1.21
C ALA A 369 -7.25 -4.23 1.34
N TYR A 370 -7.89 -3.83 0.25
CA TYR A 370 -9.18 -3.14 0.33
C TYR A 370 -10.33 -3.99 -0.22
N LEU A 371 -10.01 -4.92 -1.12
CA LEU A 371 -10.91 -5.88 -1.76
C LEU A 371 -12.26 -5.25 -2.16
N PRO A 372 -12.25 -4.15 -2.92
CA PRO A 372 -13.47 -3.41 -3.24
C PRO A 372 -14.49 -4.27 -3.99
N ASP A 373 -15.79 -3.99 -3.85
CA ASP A 373 -16.82 -4.68 -4.63
C ASP A 373 -16.71 -4.37 -6.13
N VAL A 374 -16.27 -3.15 -6.45
CA VAL A 374 -16.02 -2.69 -7.82
C VAL A 374 -14.65 -2.02 -7.90
N LEU A 375 -13.84 -2.44 -8.88
CA LEU A 375 -12.52 -1.87 -9.12
C LEU A 375 -12.39 -1.43 -10.58
N GLY A 376 -12.29 -0.11 -10.79
CA GLY A 376 -11.86 0.48 -12.04
C GLY A 376 -10.34 0.55 -12.12
N VAL A 377 -9.72 -0.09 -13.11
CA VAL A 377 -8.27 0.03 -13.37
C VAL A 377 -7.99 0.75 -14.68
N GLN A 378 -7.00 1.64 -14.67
CA GLN A 378 -6.48 2.31 -15.86
C GLN A 378 -5.06 1.81 -16.17
N GLU A 379 -4.59 2.06 -17.40
CA GLU A 379 -3.26 1.66 -17.89
C GLU A 379 -2.96 0.16 -17.82
N ALA A 380 -4.00 -0.68 -17.76
CA ALA A 380 -3.85 -2.12 -17.64
C ALA A 380 -3.44 -2.72 -19.00
N THR A 381 -2.14 -2.86 -19.23
CA THR A 381 -1.58 -3.59 -20.38
C THR A 381 -2.01 -5.07 -20.39
N VAL A 382 -1.65 -5.80 -21.46
CA VAL A 382 -1.91 -7.25 -21.54
C VAL A 382 -1.26 -8.00 -20.37
N ALA A 383 -0.02 -7.67 -20.03
CA ALA A 383 0.70 -8.31 -18.91
C ALA A 383 0.03 -8.01 -17.56
N TRP A 384 -0.46 -6.78 -17.36
CA TRP A 384 -1.27 -6.43 -16.19
C TRP A 384 -2.56 -7.24 -16.14
N THR A 385 -3.27 -7.33 -17.26
CA THR A 385 -4.52 -8.08 -17.38
C THR A 385 -4.32 -9.57 -17.01
N GLU A 386 -3.23 -10.18 -17.49
CA GLU A 386 -2.86 -11.56 -17.16
C GLU A 386 -2.56 -11.74 -15.67
N LEU A 387 -1.80 -10.82 -15.08
CA LEU A 387 -1.49 -10.84 -13.64
C LEU A 387 -2.77 -10.69 -12.78
N LEU A 388 -3.64 -9.72 -13.11
CA LEU A 388 -4.92 -9.51 -12.44
C LEU A 388 -5.79 -10.77 -12.54
N ASN A 389 -5.93 -11.37 -13.73
CA ASN A 389 -6.71 -12.61 -13.87
C ASN A 389 -6.11 -13.76 -13.07
N ALA A 390 -4.79 -13.93 -13.10
CA ALA A 390 -4.12 -15.01 -12.39
C ALA A 390 -4.25 -14.88 -10.86
N LYS A 391 -4.24 -13.65 -10.33
CA LYS A 391 -4.22 -13.40 -8.87
C LYS A 391 -5.59 -13.07 -8.28
N LEU A 392 -6.50 -12.52 -9.08
CA LEU A 392 -7.77 -11.94 -8.67
C LEU A 392 -8.97 -12.43 -9.48
N GLY A 393 -8.76 -13.14 -10.60
CA GLY A 393 -9.86 -13.71 -11.41
C GLY A 393 -10.65 -14.81 -10.72
N GLY A 394 -10.13 -15.32 -9.59
CA GLY A 394 -10.92 -16.08 -8.63
C GLY A 394 -12.05 -15.24 -8.02
N TYR A 395 -11.78 -13.98 -7.67
CA TYR A 395 -12.69 -13.06 -6.97
C TYR A 395 -13.52 -12.17 -7.90
N TYR A 396 -12.88 -11.60 -8.92
CA TYR A 396 -13.49 -10.64 -9.82
C TYR A 396 -13.87 -11.27 -11.16
N GLU A 397 -14.93 -10.75 -11.75
CA GLU A 397 -15.18 -10.79 -13.18
C GLU A 397 -14.67 -9.49 -13.78
N MET A 398 -13.87 -9.56 -14.84
CA MET A 398 -13.26 -8.39 -15.47
C MET A 398 -13.87 -8.16 -16.85
N VAL A 399 -14.34 -6.94 -17.09
CA VAL A 399 -14.86 -6.47 -18.38
C VAL A 399 -14.07 -5.26 -18.88
N GLY A 400 -14.17 -5.02 -20.19
CA GLY A 400 -13.52 -3.91 -20.88
C GLY A 400 -12.53 -4.38 -21.94
N GLU A 401 -12.47 -3.70 -23.08
CA GLU A 401 -11.59 -4.01 -24.21
C GLU A 401 -10.23 -3.29 -24.13
N LEU A 402 -9.27 -3.79 -24.90
CA LEU A 402 -8.04 -3.05 -25.20
C LEU A 402 -8.36 -1.84 -26.07
N ARG A 403 -7.74 -0.69 -25.81
CA ARG A 403 -7.96 0.55 -26.57
C ARG A 403 -7.46 0.50 -28.02
N LYS A 404 -6.69 -0.52 -28.40
CA LYS A 404 -6.16 -0.74 -29.77
C LYS A 404 -5.32 0.45 -30.26
N ASP A 405 -4.67 1.17 -29.34
CA ASP A 405 -3.67 2.18 -29.70
C ASP A 405 -2.40 1.45 -30.20
N PRO A 406 -1.86 1.83 -31.37
CA PRO A 406 -0.65 1.21 -31.91
C PRO A 406 0.62 1.49 -31.09
N ARG A 407 0.63 2.53 -30.23
CA ARG A 407 1.78 2.92 -29.40
C ARG A 407 1.72 2.35 -28.00
N SER A 408 0.54 2.28 -27.38
CA SER A 408 0.37 1.65 -26.08
C SER A 408 -1.00 1.00 -25.92
N ASN A 409 -1.05 -0.32 -25.92
CA ASN A 409 -2.31 -1.05 -25.95
C ASN A 409 -2.75 -1.48 -24.55
N GLU A 410 -3.53 -0.63 -23.89
CA GLU A 410 -4.00 -0.77 -22.52
C GLU A 410 -5.52 -0.96 -22.44
N ARG A 411 -6.01 -1.43 -21.29
CA ARG A 411 -7.43 -1.43 -20.92
C ARG A 411 -7.70 -0.35 -19.88
N THR A 412 -8.91 0.18 -19.95
CA THR A 412 -9.58 0.83 -18.83
C THR A 412 -10.68 -0.14 -18.39
N ALA A 413 -10.34 -1.09 -17.51
CA ALA A 413 -11.19 -2.23 -17.19
C ALA A 413 -12.03 -1.98 -15.93
N VAL A 414 -13.14 -2.70 -15.82
CA VAL A 414 -13.95 -2.78 -14.60
C VAL A 414 -13.90 -4.21 -14.10
N LEU A 415 -13.45 -4.39 -12.86
CA LEU A 415 -13.42 -5.66 -12.14
C LEU A 415 -14.56 -5.64 -11.12
N VAL A 416 -15.40 -6.66 -11.14
CA VAL A 416 -16.64 -6.75 -10.35
C VAL A 416 -16.60 -7.97 -9.46
N ALA A 417 -16.80 -7.78 -8.16
CA ALA A 417 -16.81 -8.86 -7.18
C ALA A 417 -17.96 -9.82 -7.49
N LYS A 418 -17.63 -11.01 -8.01
CA LYS A 418 -18.63 -12.07 -8.30
C LYS A 418 -19.31 -12.56 -7.03
N SER A 419 -18.79 -12.16 -5.87
CA SER A 419 -19.40 -12.44 -4.58
C SER A 419 -20.72 -11.75 -4.39
N ARG A 420 -20.86 -10.54 -4.91
CA ARG A 420 -21.95 -9.64 -4.55
C ARG A 420 -22.72 -9.15 -5.77
N LEU A 421 -21.99 -8.87 -6.84
CA LEU A 421 -22.51 -8.13 -7.96
C LEU A 421 -22.62 -9.02 -9.20
N THR A 422 -23.70 -8.82 -9.95
CA THR A 422 -23.90 -9.45 -11.26
C THR A 422 -23.84 -8.38 -12.33
N ILE A 423 -23.10 -8.64 -13.41
CA ILE A 423 -23.07 -7.79 -14.59
C ILE A 423 -24.25 -8.18 -15.48
N THR A 424 -25.18 -7.26 -15.73
CA THR A 424 -26.34 -7.49 -16.59
C THR A 424 -26.15 -6.94 -18.00
N GLU A 425 -25.28 -5.95 -18.16
CA GLU A 425 -24.88 -5.33 -19.41
C GLU A 425 -23.47 -4.77 -19.26
N HIS A 426 -22.63 -4.80 -20.31
CA HIS A 426 -21.34 -4.12 -20.29
C HIS A 426 -20.85 -3.80 -21.70
N GLY A 427 -19.89 -2.87 -21.81
CA GLY A 427 -19.23 -2.56 -23.07
C GLY A 427 -18.05 -1.61 -22.92
N THR A 428 -17.34 -1.40 -24.02
CA THR A 428 -16.27 -0.40 -24.12
C THR A 428 -16.58 0.55 -25.27
N ARG A 429 -16.38 1.83 -25.02
CA ARG A 429 -16.51 2.88 -26.02
C ARG A 429 -15.18 3.60 -26.19
N TRP A 430 -14.87 3.95 -27.43
CA TRP A 430 -13.77 4.83 -27.79
C TRP A 430 -14.24 6.25 -27.76
N LEU A 431 -13.45 7.11 -27.09
CA LEU A 431 -13.70 8.54 -26.98
C LEU A 431 -13.31 9.19 -28.31
N ASN A 432 -14.12 8.95 -29.33
CA ASN A 432 -14.13 9.66 -30.61
C ASN A 432 -15.57 9.70 -31.14
N GLU A 433 -15.82 10.54 -32.13
CA GLU A 433 -17.15 10.86 -32.67
C GLU A 433 -17.91 9.65 -33.19
N THR A 434 -17.17 8.63 -33.62
CA THR A 434 -17.72 7.44 -34.30
C THR A 434 -17.65 6.19 -33.45
N ASN A 435 -17.09 6.27 -32.24
CA ASN A 435 -16.77 5.11 -31.41
C ASN A 435 -15.96 4.04 -32.19
N THR A 436 -15.06 4.47 -33.08
CA THR A 436 -14.26 3.55 -33.89
C THR A 436 -13.08 3.01 -33.10
N PRO A 437 -12.88 1.68 -33.00
CA PRO A 437 -11.77 1.12 -32.26
C PRO A 437 -10.40 1.53 -32.82
N GLY A 438 -9.50 1.99 -31.94
CA GLY A 438 -8.15 2.42 -32.29
C GLY A 438 -8.05 3.82 -32.90
N LEU A 439 -9.15 4.58 -32.96
CA LEU A 439 -9.18 5.95 -33.46
C LEU A 439 -9.16 6.95 -32.29
N LYS A 440 -8.33 7.99 -32.43
CA LYS A 440 -8.25 9.13 -31.50
C LYS A 440 -9.35 10.15 -31.79
N SER A 441 -9.85 10.83 -30.77
CA SER A 441 -10.58 12.10 -30.96
C SER A 441 -9.67 13.19 -31.50
N ALA A 442 -10.27 14.26 -32.02
CA ALA A 442 -9.56 15.47 -32.40
C ALA A 442 -8.75 16.02 -31.21
N GLY A 443 -7.47 16.32 -31.46
CA GLY A 443 -6.56 16.88 -30.45
C GLY A 443 -5.92 15.87 -29.49
N SER A 444 -6.51 14.68 -29.30
CA SER A 444 -5.96 13.70 -28.33
C SER A 444 -4.60 13.19 -28.76
N GLU A 445 -3.70 13.07 -27.77
CA GLU A 445 -2.42 12.45 -28.00
C GLU A 445 -2.62 10.95 -28.21
N TYR A 446 -3.39 10.26 -27.37
CA TYR A 446 -3.64 8.81 -27.40
C TYR A 446 -5.07 8.43 -27.79
N VAL A 447 -5.25 7.16 -28.15
CA VAL A 447 -6.60 6.58 -28.20
C VAL A 447 -7.10 6.40 -26.77
N ARG A 448 -8.24 7.01 -26.44
CA ARG A 448 -8.88 6.91 -25.12
C ARG A 448 -10.19 6.14 -25.20
N ILE A 449 -10.53 5.47 -24.10
CA ILE A 449 -11.71 4.62 -23.97
C ILE A 449 -12.35 4.82 -22.60
N PHE A 450 -13.64 4.47 -22.49
CA PHE A 450 -14.26 4.13 -21.22
C PHE A 450 -14.92 2.75 -21.32
N THR A 451 -14.97 2.06 -20.18
CA THR A 451 -15.71 0.81 -20.03
C THR A 451 -16.87 1.04 -19.07
N TYR A 452 -18.03 0.48 -19.39
CA TYR A 452 -19.20 0.54 -18.53
C TYR A 452 -19.73 -0.86 -18.24
N ALA A 453 -20.38 -1.00 -17.09
CA ALA A 453 -21.10 -2.21 -16.69
C ALA A 453 -22.35 -1.81 -15.91
N MET A 454 -23.52 -2.32 -16.32
CA MET A 454 -24.72 -2.32 -15.49
C MET A 454 -24.57 -3.41 -14.44
N LEU A 455 -24.57 -2.99 -13.18
CA LEU A 455 -24.36 -3.87 -12.04
C LEU A 455 -25.67 -4.01 -11.27
N ARG A 456 -25.93 -5.24 -10.81
CA ARG A 456 -27.02 -5.54 -9.88
C ARG A 456 -26.46 -6.11 -8.60
N ASP A 457 -26.77 -5.46 -7.48
CA ASP A 457 -26.39 -5.94 -6.15
C ASP A 457 -27.33 -7.05 -5.69
N ALA A 458 -26.77 -8.21 -5.36
CA ALA A 458 -27.55 -9.34 -4.87
C ALA A 458 -28.02 -9.15 -3.41
N VAL A 459 -27.45 -8.21 -2.65
CA VAL A 459 -27.87 -7.91 -1.27
C VAL A 459 -29.08 -6.99 -1.27
N THR A 460 -28.98 -5.83 -1.93
CA THR A 460 -30.03 -4.81 -1.90
C THR A 460 -30.96 -4.82 -3.12
N SER A 461 -30.64 -5.59 -4.16
CA SER A 461 -31.31 -5.58 -5.47
C SER A 461 -31.23 -4.27 -6.25
N HIS A 462 -30.49 -3.26 -5.76
CA HIS A 462 -30.26 -2.03 -6.52
C HIS A 462 -29.44 -2.30 -7.78
N GLU A 463 -29.70 -1.50 -8.80
CA GLU A 463 -28.97 -1.50 -10.07
C GLU A 463 -28.33 -0.13 -10.30
N TRP A 464 -27.13 -0.10 -10.86
CA TRP A 464 -26.45 1.12 -11.26
C TRP A 464 -25.51 0.88 -12.43
N LEU A 465 -25.19 1.96 -13.14
CA LEU A 465 -24.17 1.95 -14.17
C LEU A 465 -22.82 2.32 -13.53
N GLN A 466 -21.90 1.36 -13.50
CA GLN A 466 -20.49 1.64 -13.27
C GLN A 466 -19.84 2.07 -14.58
N VAL A 467 -19.10 3.18 -14.55
CA VAL A 467 -18.28 3.65 -15.67
C VAL A 467 -16.85 3.84 -15.18
N ASN A 468 -15.88 3.39 -15.98
CA ASN A 468 -14.45 3.64 -15.73
C ASN A 468 -13.80 4.26 -16.97
N THR A 469 -13.08 5.37 -16.81
CA THR A 469 -12.42 6.08 -17.92
C THR A 469 -10.95 6.42 -17.62
N HIS A 470 -10.20 6.76 -18.68
CA HIS A 470 -8.88 7.36 -18.58
C HIS A 470 -8.76 8.43 -19.68
N LEU A 471 -8.90 9.70 -19.30
CA LEU A 471 -8.88 10.83 -20.25
C LEU A 471 -7.47 11.16 -20.74
N ASP A 472 -7.39 11.83 -21.88
CA ASP A 472 -6.11 12.26 -22.43
C ASP A 472 -5.46 13.38 -21.60
N PHE A 473 -4.13 13.44 -21.63
CA PHE A 473 -3.38 14.49 -20.93
C PHE A 473 -3.00 15.66 -21.86
N ALA A 474 -3.30 15.59 -23.16
CA ALA A 474 -2.86 16.58 -24.14
C ALA A 474 -3.28 18.01 -23.79
N SER A 475 -4.53 18.23 -23.41
CA SER A 475 -5.02 19.55 -23.00
C SER A 475 -6.38 19.47 -22.29
N GLU A 476 -6.72 20.53 -21.55
CA GLU A 476 -8.02 20.67 -20.87
C GLU A 476 -9.21 20.67 -21.87
N SER A 477 -9.02 21.21 -23.08
CA SER A 477 -10.04 21.23 -24.13
C SER A 477 -10.32 19.82 -24.67
N VAL A 478 -9.29 19.00 -24.85
CA VAL A 478 -9.43 17.59 -25.23
C VAL A 478 -10.13 16.81 -24.13
N GLN A 479 -9.74 16.99 -22.87
CA GLN A 479 -10.42 16.35 -21.72
C GLN A 479 -11.90 16.71 -21.67
N THR A 480 -12.23 17.99 -21.88
CA THR A 480 -13.62 18.47 -21.90
C THR A 480 -14.40 17.84 -23.05
N TYR A 481 -13.77 17.69 -24.22
CA TYR A 481 -14.38 17.04 -25.37
C TYR A 481 -14.62 15.55 -25.15
N GLU A 482 -13.65 14.84 -24.57
CA GLU A 482 -13.79 13.42 -24.21
C GLU A 482 -14.88 13.21 -23.15
N VAL A 483 -14.96 14.07 -22.13
CA VAL A 483 -16.08 14.08 -21.17
C VAL A 483 -17.42 14.28 -21.88
N ARG A 484 -17.49 15.19 -22.86
CA ARG A 484 -18.71 15.42 -23.64
C ARG A 484 -19.17 14.15 -24.36
N LEU A 485 -18.26 13.44 -25.02
CA LEU A 485 -18.57 12.17 -25.71
C LEU A 485 -19.06 11.09 -24.72
N LEU A 486 -18.51 11.05 -23.51
CA LEU A 486 -18.98 10.17 -22.44
C LEU A 486 -20.41 10.56 -22.00
N LEU A 487 -20.66 11.83 -21.74
CA LEU A 487 -21.99 12.33 -21.33
C LEU A 487 -23.05 12.12 -22.41
N ASP A 488 -22.71 12.29 -23.70
CA ASP A 488 -23.61 12.00 -24.82
C ASP A 488 -24.07 10.52 -24.80
N PHE A 489 -23.15 9.60 -24.51
CA PHE A 489 -23.47 8.18 -24.34
C PHE A 489 -24.40 7.96 -23.14
N LEU A 490 -24.10 8.57 -21.98
CA LEU A 490 -24.94 8.44 -20.78
C LEU A 490 -26.35 9.00 -21.01
N HIS A 491 -26.46 10.17 -21.62
CA HIS A 491 -27.74 10.78 -21.96
C HIS A 491 -28.58 9.90 -22.91
N SER A 492 -27.93 9.25 -23.88
CA SER A 492 -28.65 8.43 -24.89
C SER A 492 -29.30 7.15 -24.36
N GLY A 493 -28.94 6.68 -23.16
CA GLY A 493 -29.37 5.36 -22.67
C GLY A 493 -29.49 5.16 -21.16
N TYR A 494 -28.98 6.07 -20.33
CA TYR A 494 -28.87 5.90 -18.88
C TYR A 494 -29.32 7.13 -18.07
N GLU A 495 -30.17 7.98 -18.66
CA GLU A 495 -30.75 9.20 -18.05
C GLU A 495 -31.53 9.00 -16.75
N ASN A 496 -31.94 7.77 -16.44
CA ASN A 496 -32.74 7.47 -15.24
C ASN A 496 -32.09 6.38 -14.37
N VAL A 497 -30.77 6.18 -14.48
CA VAL A 497 -30.02 5.13 -13.78
C VAL A 497 -29.02 5.77 -12.81
N PRO A 498 -28.79 5.25 -11.59
CA PRO A 498 -27.68 5.71 -10.77
C PRO A 498 -26.35 5.48 -11.49
N ILE A 499 -25.46 6.47 -11.46
CA ILE A 499 -24.17 6.41 -12.14
C ILE A 499 -23.06 6.54 -11.10
N VAL A 500 -22.07 5.66 -11.21
CA VAL A 500 -20.79 5.76 -10.51
C VAL A 500 -19.70 5.79 -11.57
N LEU A 501 -18.95 6.89 -11.63
CA LEU A 501 -17.87 7.11 -12.60
C LEU A 501 -16.53 7.14 -11.86
N THR A 502 -15.64 6.22 -12.20
CA THR A 502 -14.26 6.17 -11.72
C THR A 502 -13.30 6.52 -12.86
N GLY A 503 -12.11 7.02 -12.55
CA GLY A 503 -11.08 7.13 -13.57
C GLY A 503 -9.94 8.06 -13.21
N ASP A 504 -8.86 7.92 -13.98
CA ASP A 504 -7.82 8.94 -14.12
C ASP A 504 -8.32 9.94 -15.17
N MET A 505 -8.68 11.13 -14.71
CA MET A 505 -9.23 12.17 -15.58
C MET A 505 -8.13 13.07 -16.16
N ASN A 506 -6.86 12.92 -15.74
CA ASN A 506 -5.77 13.86 -16.02
C ASN A 506 -6.14 15.34 -15.78
N ALA A 507 -7.17 15.60 -14.97
CA ALA A 507 -7.82 16.89 -14.83
C ALA A 507 -7.96 17.23 -13.35
N LYS A 508 -7.45 18.40 -12.96
CA LYS A 508 -7.53 18.91 -11.59
C LYS A 508 -8.90 19.50 -11.30
N THR A 509 -9.16 19.78 -10.02
CA THR A 509 -10.32 20.54 -9.56
C THR A 509 -10.43 21.87 -10.32
N ASN A 510 -11.66 22.33 -10.59
CA ASN A 510 -11.99 23.58 -11.30
C ASN A 510 -11.69 23.63 -12.81
N THR A 511 -11.17 22.57 -13.43
CA THR A 511 -11.08 22.46 -14.89
C THR A 511 -12.47 22.39 -15.52
N ALA A 512 -12.57 22.72 -16.81
CA ALA A 512 -13.82 22.70 -17.58
C ALA A 512 -14.42 21.29 -17.66
N ALA A 513 -13.58 20.26 -17.82
CA ALA A 513 -13.99 18.86 -17.84
C ALA A 513 -14.68 18.45 -16.53
N ILE A 514 -14.06 18.76 -15.38
CA ILE A 514 -14.62 18.45 -14.05
C ILE A 514 -15.92 19.22 -13.80
N LYS A 515 -15.94 20.52 -14.11
CA LYS A 515 -17.16 21.34 -14.00
C LYS A 515 -18.30 20.85 -14.89
N LEU A 516 -17.97 20.23 -16.03
CA LEU A 516 -18.97 19.68 -16.94
C LEU A 516 -19.63 18.43 -16.34
N LEU A 517 -18.85 17.54 -15.73
CA LEU A 517 -19.37 16.39 -14.95
C LEU A 517 -20.24 16.86 -13.77
N GLU A 518 -19.78 17.88 -13.02
CA GLU A 518 -20.54 18.45 -11.90
C GLU A 518 -21.90 19.02 -12.32
N LYS A 519 -21.93 19.75 -13.43
CA LYS A 519 -23.17 20.28 -14.00
C LYS A 519 -24.09 19.19 -14.52
N SER A 520 -23.55 18.02 -14.86
CA SER A 520 -24.34 16.91 -15.41
C SER A 520 -25.05 16.06 -14.35
N GLY A 521 -25.06 16.49 -13.09
CA GLY A 521 -25.67 15.75 -11.96
C GLY A 521 -24.74 14.76 -11.28
N LEU A 522 -23.46 14.71 -11.65
CA LEU A 522 -22.46 13.88 -11.00
C LEU A 522 -21.69 14.70 -9.96
N THR A 523 -21.58 14.23 -8.73
CA THR A 523 -20.84 14.92 -7.66
C THR A 523 -19.60 14.12 -7.26
N SER A 524 -18.48 14.80 -6.99
CA SER A 524 -17.28 14.14 -6.48
C SER A 524 -17.55 13.47 -5.13
N ALA A 525 -17.06 12.25 -4.95
CA ALA A 525 -17.22 11.52 -3.70
C ALA A 525 -16.68 12.28 -2.49
N THR A 526 -15.64 13.12 -2.65
CA THR A 526 -15.12 13.96 -1.55
C THR A 526 -16.06 15.07 -1.14
N ASP A 527 -16.95 15.53 -2.01
CA ASP A 527 -17.94 16.56 -1.69
C ASP A 527 -19.23 15.97 -1.10
N MET A 528 -19.36 14.64 -1.14
CA MET A 528 -20.52 13.90 -0.63
C MET A 528 -20.31 13.34 0.78
N THR A 529 -19.08 13.38 1.32
CA THR A 529 -18.76 12.88 2.66
C THR A 529 -17.80 13.79 3.43
N GLU A 530 -17.96 13.80 4.76
CA GLU A 530 -17.02 14.40 5.69
C GLU A 530 -15.94 13.40 6.15
N GLU A 531 -16.19 12.09 6.00
CA GLU A 531 -15.25 11.04 6.37
C GLU A 531 -14.27 10.78 5.21
N LYS A 532 -13.20 11.58 5.16
CA LYS A 532 -12.18 11.54 4.12
C LYS A 532 -10.77 11.80 4.63
N ASN A 533 -9.77 11.16 4.02
CA ASN A 533 -8.34 11.35 4.37
C ASN A 533 -7.55 12.19 3.36
N ALA A 534 -8.13 12.50 2.20
CA ALA A 534 -7.48 13.24 1.10
C ALA A 534 -8.51 14.01 0.25
N MET A 535 -8.02 14.84 -0.67
CA MET A 535 -8.79 15.47 -1.74
C MET A 535 -8.34 14.89 -3.09
N PRO A 536 -9.21 14.80 -4.10
CA PRO A 536 -8.82 14.33 -5.41
C PRO A 536 -7.82 15.31 -6.06
N ASP A 537 -6.85 14.76 -6.79
CA ASP A 537 -5.98 15.53 -7.69
C ASP A 537 -6.40 15.32 -9.15
N ILE A 538 -6.03 14.18 -9.74
CA ILE A 538 -6.37 13.81 -11.13
C ILE A 538 -7.17 12.51 -11.24
N ASP A 539 -7.19 11.70 -10.18
CA ASP A 539 -8.03 10.51 -10.05
C ASP A 539 -9.33 10.86 -9.34
N TRP A 540 -10.46 10.41 -9.89
CA TRP A 540 -11.78 10.79 -9.41
C TRP A 540 -12.73 9.60 -9.22
N ILE A 541 -13.61 9.74 -8.23
CA ILE A 541 -14.84 8.96 -8.08
C ILE A 541 -15.98 9.98 -8.07
N PHE A 542 -16.87 9.89 -9.05
CA PHE A 542 -18.10 10.66 -9.15
C PHE A 542 -19.31 9.74 -8.95
N ALA A 543 -20.36 10.26 -8.33
CA ALA A 543 -21.63 9.55 -8.18
C ALA A 543 -22.83 10.48 -8.37
N THR A 544 -23.99 9.90 -8.71
CA THR A 544 -25.27 10.62 -8.78
C THR A 544 -25.75 11.00 -7.38
N ALA A 545 -25.61 12.27 -7.00
CA ALA A 545 -25.86 12.70 -5.62
C ALA A 545 -27.30 12.48 -5.13
N ASP A 546 -28.27 12.50 -6.04
CA ASP A 546 -29.69 12.37 -5.70
C ASP A 546 -30.12 10.94 -5.34
N CYS A 547 -29.29 9.93 -5.64
CA CYS A 547 -29.63 8.51 -5.41
C CYS A 547 -28.47 7.65 -4.90
N VAL A 548 -27.30 8.27 -4.67
CA VAL A 548 -26.12 7.62 -4.09
C VAL A 548 -25.66 8.44 -2.90
N LYS A 549 -25.43 7.77 -1.77
CA LYS A 549 -24.78 8.36 -0.60
C LYS A 549 -23.38 7.77 -0.46
N VAL A 550 -22.40 8.64 -0.26
CA VAL A 550 -21.03 8.26 0.06
C VAL A 550 -20.84 8.35 1.57
N SER A 551 -20.45 7.26 2.22
CA SER A 551 -20.12 7.27 3.65
C SER A 551 -18.64 7.47 3.92
N LEU A 552 -17.77 7.03 3.03
CA LEU A 552 -16.31 7.12 3.17
C LEU A 552 -15.68 7.49 1.83
N TYR A 553 -14.64 8.31 1.86
CA TYR A 553 -13.67 8.46 0.77
C TYR A 553 -12.26 8.26 1.31
N HIS A 554 -11.45 7.44 0.65
CA HIS A 554 -10.12 7.09 1.14
C HIS A 554 -9.11 6.99 0.01
N GLU A 555 -8.04 7.78 0.07
CA GLU A 555 -6.83 7.58 -0.72
C GLU A 555 -5.95 6.54 -0.01
N CYS A 556 -5.75 5.39 -0.64
CA CYS A 556 -4.97 4.27 -0.16
C CYS A 556 -3.47 4.54 -0.38
N ASN A 557 -2.90 5.47 0.39
CA ASN A 557 -1.52 5.93 0.24
C ASN A 557 -0.50 5.18 1.10
N GLU A 558 -0.86 3.99 1.60
CA GLU A 558 0.08 3.13 2.30
C GLU A 558 1.16 2.62 1.36
N ARG A 559 2.38 2.52 1.89
CA ARG A 559 3.43 1.78 1.21
C ARG A 559 3.27 0.31 1.54
N LEU A 560 3.41 -0.55 0.54
CA LEU A 560 3.31 -2.00 0.72
C LEU A 560 4.66 -2.59 0.42
N ARG A 561 5.28 -3.29 1.40
CA ARG A 561 6.67 -3.73 1.27
C ARG A 561 7.51 -2.54 0.79
N GLY A 562 7.41 -1.46 1.57
CA GLY A 562 7.67 -0.02 1.38
C GLY A 562 7.91 0.63 0.00
N GLY A 563 7.47 0.02 -1.09
CA GLY A 563 7.22 0.73 -2.34
C GLY A 563 5.76 1.16 -2.42
N TYR A 564 5.48 2.13 -3.29
CA TYR A 564 4.11 2.30 -3.77
C TYR A 564 3.82 1.27 -4.87
N PRO A 565 2.55 0.85 -5.00
CA PRO A 565 2.17 -0.11 -6.03
C PRO A 565 2.13 0.50 -7.44
N SER A 566 1.98 1.82 -7.53
CA SER A 566 1.91 2.62 -8.74
C SER A 566 2.45 4.04 -8.46
N ASP A 567 2.57 4.88 -9.48
CA ASP A 567 2.75 6.33 -9.33
C ASP A 567 1.45 7.06 -8.96
N HIS A 568 0.32 6.37 -9.00
CA HIS A 568 -0.96 6.82 -8.46
C HIS A 568 -1.32 6.08 -7.17
N PHE A 569 -2.00 6.76 -6.25
CA PHE A 569 -2.65 6.09 -5.13
C PHE A 569 -4.05 5.63 -5.55
N PRO A 570 -4.46 4.38 -5.24
CA PRO A 570 -5.85 4.00 -5.39
C PRO A 570 -6.73 4.89 -4.52
N ILE A 571 -7.90 5.24 -5.03
CA ILE A 571 -8.94 5.94 -4.28
C ILE A 571 -10.15 5.03 -4.13
N LEU A 572 -10.72 4.97 -2.93
CA LEU A 572 -11.82 4.09 -2.53
C LEU A 572 -12.98 4.93 -2.00
N ALA A 573 -14.21 4.51 -2.28
CA ALA A 573 -15.41 5.08 -1.67
C ALA A 573 -16.40 3.98 -1.24
N GLU A 574 -17.09 4.21 -0.12
CA GLU A 574 -18.18 3.38 0.36
C GLU A 574 -19.52 4.02 -0.02
N LEU A 575 -20.34 3.29 -0.77
CA LEU A 575 -21.55 3.78 -1.41
C LEU A 575 -22.79 3.07 -0.88
N SER A 576 -23.90 3.80 -0.75
CA SER A 576 -25.22 3.20 -0.55
C SER A 576 -26.20 3.82 -1.54
N PHE A 577 -27.05 2.98 -2.11
CA PHE A 577 -28.00 3.38 -3.14
C PHE A 577 -29.40 3.50 -2.54
N PHE A 578 -30.18 4.46 -3.02
CA PHE A 578 -31.56 4.64 -2.65
C PHE A 578 -32.37 5.16 -3.84
N LEU A 579 -33.67 4.88 -3.85
CA LEU A 579 -34.57 5.35 -4.91
C LEU A 579 -35.26 6.64 -4.45
N PRO A 580 -35.00 7.80 -5.10
CA PRO A 580 -35.73 9.03 -4.83
C PRO A 580 -37.20 8.90 -5.25
N GLU A 581 -38.12 9.56 -4.52
CA GLU A 581 -39.58 9.48 -4.75
C GLU A 581 -39.98 9.97 -6.15
N ASP A 582 -39.29 10.99 -6.66
CA ASP A 582 -39.56 11.59 -7.97
C ASP A 582 -38.84 10.87 -9.13
N GLY A 583 -38.07 9.81 -8.84
CA GLY A 583 -37.19 9.15 -9.81
C GLY A 583 -35.82 9.84 -9.92
N ILE A 584 -34.90 9.20 -10.66
CA ILE A 584 -33.54 9.69 -10.86
C ILE A 584 -33.55 10.62 -12.07
N HIS A 585 -33.05 11.84 -11.91
CA HIS A 585 -32.98 12.84 -12.99
C HIS A 585 -31.55 13.35 -13.12
N HIS A 586 -30.92 13.10 -14.26
CA HIS A 586 -29.64 13.71 -14.62
C HIS A 586 -29.86 14.96 -15.47
N ASP A 587 -29.14 16.05 -15.18
CA ASP A 587 -29.14 17.25 -16.03
C ASP A 587 -27.98 17.20 -17.03
N PHE A 588 -28.02 16.26 -17.97
CA PHE A 588 -27.02 16.21 -19.05
C PHE A 588 -27.07 17.43 -19.98
N GLY A 589 -28.10 18.28 -19.86
CA GLY A 589 -28.38 19.44 -20.71
C GLY A 589 -28.89 19.07 -22.11
N ASP A 590 -29.83 19.86 -22.65
CA ASP A 590 -30.35 19.69 -24.02
C ASP A 590 -29.27 19.85 -25.11
N THR A 591 -28.23 20.63 -24.79
CA THR A 591 -27.04 20.83 -25.62
C THR A 591 -25.82 21.00 -24.71
N LEU A 592 -24.96 19.98 -24.65
CA LEU A 592 -23.64 20.12 -24.04
C LEU A 592 -22.88 21.27 -24.74
N PRO A 593 -22.16 22.16 -24.02
CA PRO A 593 -21.47 23.31 -24.61
C PRO A 593 -20.58 22.90 -25.79
N GLU A 594 -20.61 23.67 -26.89
CA GLU A 594 -19.66 23.46 -27.98
C GLU A 594 -18.23 23.77 -27.49
N VAL A 595 -17.32 22.81 -27.66
CA VAL A 595 -15.88 23.03 -27.48
C VAL A 595 -15.36 23.62 -28.80
N PRO A 596 -14.82 24.85 -28.82
CA PRO A 596 -14.36 25.47 -30.07
C PRO A 596 -13.29 24.62 -30.77
N GLU A 597 -13.44 24.35 -32.06
CA GLU A 597 -12.46 23.56 -32.86
C GLU A 597 -11.03 24.13 -32.78
N GLY A 598 -10.89 25.45 -32.57
CA GLY A 598 -9.60 26.13 -32.43
C GLY A 598 -8.86 25.84 -31.12
N ASP A 599 -9.56 25.33 -30.10
CA ASP A 599 -8.98 25.01 -28.79
C ASP A 599 -8.55 23.53 -28.71
N LEU A 600 -8.91 22.68 -29.68
CA LEU A 600 -8.55 21.26 -29.73
C LEU A 600 -7.19 20.99 -30.38
N GLN A 601 -6.34 22.01 -30.54
CA GLN A 601 -4.97 21.79 -30.98
C GLN A 601 -4.11 21.35 -29.78
N PRO A 602 -3.22 20.34 -29.95
CA PRO A 602 -2.19 20.07 -28.96
C PRO A 602 -1.42 21.37 -28.69
N SER A 603 -1.09 21.69 -27.44
CA SER A 603 -0.25 22.86 -27.19
C SER A 603 1.09 22.66 -27.89
N GLU A 604 1.43 23.56 -28.82
CA GLU A 604 2.81 23.73 -29.26
C GLU A 604 3.51 24.49 -28.13
N ASP A 605 4.08 23.76 -27.18
CA ASP A 605 4.92 24.35 -26.15
C ASP A 605 6.21 24.88 -26.82
N GLU A 606 6.14 26.12 -27.32
CA GLU A 606 7.30 26.98 -27.62
C GLU A 606 7.96 27.36 -26.30
N ASP A 607 8.67 26.40 -25.72
CA ASP A 607 9.78 26.52 -24.76
C ASP A 607 9.81 25.18 -24.03
N GLY A 608 10.97 24.50 -24.06
CA GLY A 608 11.17 23.17 -23.48
C GLY A 608 11.08 23.09 -21.94
N GLU A 609 10.09 23.73 -21.33
CA GLU A 609 9.50 23.29 -20.08
C GLU A 609 8.36 22.32 -20.44
N GLY A 610 8.74 21.16 -20.99
CA GLY A 610 7.81 20.04 -21.03
C GLY A 610 7.23 19.84 -19.64
N PHE A 611 5.94 19.50 -19.57
CA PHE A 611 5.35 18.90 -18.37
C PHE A 611 6.43 18.05 -17.72
N GLY A 612 6.85 18.47 -16.51
CA GLY A 612 7.97 17.88 -15.82
C GLY A 612 7.83 16.36 -15.77
N PRO A 613 8.93 15.62 -15.52
CA PRO A 613 8.88 14.16 -15.51
C PRO A 613 7.65 13.74 -14.71
N ILE A 614 6.71 13.06 -15.39
CA ILE A 614 5.73 12.10 -14.89
C ILE A 614 5.74 12.14 -13.38
N HIS A 615 4.72 12.69 -12.70
CA HIS A 615 4.65 12.88 -11.25
C HIS A 615 5.35 11.75 -10.48
N ARG A 616 6.68 11.86 -10.35
CA ARG A 616 7.52 10.98 -9.58
C ARG A 616 7.37 11.57 -8.22
N ILE A 617 6.57 10.93 -7.38
CA ILE A 617 6.78 11.04 -5.94
C ILE A 617 8.17 10.43 -5.69
N PHE A 618 9.21 11.24 -5.84
CA PHE A 618 10.47 11.28 -5.07
C PHE A 618 11.21 12.58 -5.39
#